data_AF-A0A9X0A5X7-F1
#
_entry.id   AF-A0A9X0A5X7-F1
#
_cell.length_a   1.000
_cell.length_b   1.000
_cell.length_c   1.000
_cell.angle_alpha   90.00
_cell.angle_beta   90.00
_cell.angle_gamma   90.00
#
_symmetry.space_group_name_H-M   'P 1'
#
loop_
_entity.id
_entity.type
_entity.pdbx_description
1 polymer ?
#
loop_
_entity_poly.entity_id
_entity_poly.type
_entity_poly.pdbx_seq_one_letter_code
_entity_poly.pdbx_strand_id
1 'polypeptide(L)'
;MAELAQLKPDAESRPLSPEFKKGDAKTSSKIVNKRTIIIAGIVILVLLILVIVLGALLGAERAKRKEEEKDEGSTGSIAVSTSAPGPTTAGTEVWWNVRLPDNIVPVHYDVLLYIDLKKLEFHGKVEILVNVEKPTENVLVHVNKMNITSVSVEKASGGG
;
A
#
# COMPACT_ATOMS: atom_id res chain seq x y z
N MET A 1 -66.78 17.72 59.94
CA MET A 1 -66.64 17.87 58.48
C MET A 1 -65.32 17.21 58.09
N ALA A 2 -65.23 16.52 56.95
CA ALA A 2 -64.02 16.03 56.23
C ALA A 2 -62.81 15.55 57.09
N GLU A 3 -62.39 14.29 57.12
CA GLU A 3 -62.38 13.19 56.13
C GLU A 3 -61.57 13.47 54.85
N LEU A 4 -60.90 12.41 54.35
CA LEU A 4 -60.02 12.33 53.17
C LEU A 4 -58.61 12.95 53.33
N ALA A 5 -57.51 12.30 52.92
CA ALA A 5 -57.31 10.89 52.59
C ALA A 5 -55.81 10.48 52.72
N GLN A 6 -55.56 9.19 52.97
CA GLN A 6 -54.27 8.54 52.71
C GLN A 6 -54.24 8.05 51.26
N LEU A 7 -53.09 8.13 50.56
CA LEU A 7 -52.84 7.30 49.38
C LEU A 7 -51.33 6.97 49.19
N LYS A 8 -50.98 5.73 49.55
CA LYS A 8 -49.90 4.89 48.97
C LYS A 8 -50.53 4.05 47.81
N PRO A 9 -49.82 3.21 47.02
CA PRO A 9 -48.44 2.71 47.09
C PRO A 9 -47.57 3.27 45.93
N ASP A 10 -46.91 2.61 44.97
CA ASP A 10 -46.53 1.20 44.69
C ASP A 10 -45.25 1.03 43.82
N ALA A 11 -45.34 1.25 42.51
CA ALA A 11 -44.49 0.64 41.46
C ALA A 11 -43.10 1.32 41.30
N GLU A 12 -41.97 0.59 41.31
CA GLU A 12 -41.39 -0.24 40.22
C GLU A 12 -40.69 0.62 39.13
N SER A 13 -39.41 0.45 38.75
CA SER A 13 -38.44 -0.64 38.95
C SER A 13 -36.98 -0.13 39.02
N ARG A 14 -36.03 -1.00 39.39
CA ARG A 14 -34.60 -0.90 39.01
C ARG A 14 -34.37 -1.69 37.71
N PRO A 15 -33.62 -1.14 36.74
CA PRO A 15 -32.26 -1.67 36.49
C PRO A 15 -31.20 -0.60 36.82
N LEU A 16 -30.03 -0.92 37.38
CA LEU A 16 -28.95 -1.81 36.90
C LEU A 16 -28.27 -1.31 35.61
N SER A 17 -26.95 -1.15 35.72
CA SER A 17 -26.05 -0.39 34.84
C SER A 17 -25.93 -0.90 33.40
N PRO A 18 -25.55 -0.01 32.46
CA PRO A 18 -24.65 -0.40 31.38
C PRO A 18 -23.20 -0.41 31.91
N GLU A 19 -22.64 -1.59 32.21
CA GLU A 19 -21.18 -1.71 32.27
C GLU A 19 -20.60 -1.40 30.88
N PHE A 20 -19.67 -0.44 30.80
CA PHE A 20 -18.91 -0.22 29.57
C PHE A 20 -17.90 -1.36 29.39
N LYS A 21 -18.36 -2.46 28.76
CA LYS A 21 -17.51 -3.60 28.42
C LYS A 21 -16.41 -3.15 27.45
N LYS A 22 -15.23 -2.91 28.00
CA LYS A 22 -13.98 -2.78 27.26
C LYS A 22 -13.77 -4.07 26.48
N GLY A 23 -14.00 -4.04 25.18
CA GLY A 23 -13.80 -5.20 24.32
C GLY A 23 -12.32 -5.52 24.22
N ASP A 24 -11.88 -6.59 24.87
CA ASP A 24 -10.51 -7.07 24.74
C ASP A 24 -10.23 -7.43 23.28
N ALA A 25 -9.24 -6.74 22.70
CA ALA A 25 -8.78 -7.01 21.35
C ALA A 25 -8.14 -8.41 21.32
N LYS A 26 -8.96 -9.41 20.99
CA LYS A 26 -8.60 -10.82 20.98
C LYS A 26 -7.66 -11.11 19.81
N THR A 27 -6.39 -10.70 19.96
CA THR A 27 -5.29 -11.03 19.05
C THR A 27 -5.40 -12.50 18.68
N SER A 28 -5.73 -12.77 17.42
CA SER A 28 -5.99 -14.12 16.93
C SER A 28 -4.66 -14.80 16.66
N SER A 29 -3.95 -15.10 17.76
CA SER A 29 -2.90 -16.10 17.82
C SER A 29 -3.52 -17.44 17.46
N LYS A 30 -3.68 -17.67 16.14
CA LYS A 30 -4.13 -18.95 15.58
C LYS A 30 -3.22 -20.01 16.17
N ILE A 31 -3.78 -20.92 16.97
CA ILE A 31 -3.01 -21.94 17.67
C ILE A 31 -2.59 -22.98 16.64
N VAL A 32 -1.54 -22.66 15.89
CA VAL A 32 -0.99 -23.53 14.85
C VAL A 32 -0.45 -24.76 15.57
N ASN A 33 -1.00 -25.94 15.26
CA ASN A 33 -0.63 -27.17 15.93
C ASN A 33 0.89 -27.38 15.89
N LYS A 34 1.51 -27.82 16.99
CA LYS A 34 2.97 -28.03 17.06
C LYS A 34 3.50 -28.87 15.89
N ARG A 35 2.73 -29.89 15.46
CA ARG A 35 3.01 -30.70 14.26
C ARG A 35 3.04 -29.86 12.97
N THR A 36 2.10 -28.94 12.77
CA THR A 36 2.06 -28.04 11.61
C THR A 36 3.24 -27.08 11.60
N ILE A 37 3.68 -26.57 12.77
CA ILE A 37 4.88 -25.72 12.86
C ILE A 37 6.14 -26.53 12.48
N ILE A 38 6.27 -27.77 12.97
CA ILE A 38 7.37 -28.68 12.62
C ILE A 38 7.37 -28.99 11.11
N ILE A 39 6.21 -29.34 10.54
CA ILE A 39 6.06 -29.61 9.10
C ILE A 39 6.42 -28.38 8.27
N ALA A 40 5.95 -27.18 8.64
CA ALA A 40 6.30 -25.94 7.95
C ALA A 40 7.81 -25.66 8.01
N GLY A 41 8.46 -25.87 9.16
CA GLY A 41 9.91 -25.74 9.30
C GLY A 41 10.69 -26.72 8.41
N ILE A 42 10.24 -27.98 8.32
CA ILE A 42 10.85 -28.99 7.44
C ILE A 42 10.66 -28.61 5.96
N VAL A 43 9.47 -28.17 5.55
CA VAL A 43 9.20 -27.72 4.17
C VAL A 43 10.07 -26.52 3.80
N ILE A 44 10.20 -25.53 4.68
CA ILE A 44 11.08 -24.36 4.46
C ILE A 44 12.55 -24.80 4.34
N LEU A 45 13.02 -25.71 5.20
CA LEU A 45 14.38 -26.24 5.13
C LEU A 45 14.65 -26.95 3.80
N VAL A 46 13.73 -27.79 3.31
CA VAL A 46 13.86 -28.48 2.03
C VAL A 46 13.88 -27.49 0.86
N LEU A 47 13.02 -26.47 0.86
CA LEU A 47 13.00 -25.43 -0.18
C LEU A 47 14.32 -24.63 -0.21
N LEU A 48 14.88 -24.27 0.95
CA LEU A 48 16.17 -23.59 1.03
C LEU A 48 17.32 -24.46 0.47
N ILE A 49 17.34 -25.75 0.79
CA ILE A 49 18.34 -26.69 0.26
C ILE A 49 18.24 -26.79 -1.28
N LEU A 50 17.02 -26.89 -1.84
CA LEU A 50 16.81 -26.92 -3.29
C LEU A 50 17.31 -25.64 -3.98
N VAL A 51 17.04 -24.46 -3.41
CA VAL A 51 17.53 -23.18 -3.96
C VAL A 51 19.06 -23.10 -3.92
N ILE A 52 19.70 -23.56 -2.84
CA ILE A 52 21.17 -23.58 -2.72
C ILE A 52 21.79 -24.55 -3.75
N VAL A 53 21.22 -25.75 -3.92
CA VAL A 53 21.71 -26.74 -4.91
C VAL A 53 21.56 -26.22 -6.34
N LEU A 54 20.40 -25.63 -6.70
CA LEU A 54 20.19 -25.01 -8.00
C LEU A 54 21.14 -23.83 -8.23
N GLY A 55 21.35 -22.98 -7.23
CA GLY A 55 22.29 -21.86 -7.27
C GLY A 55 23.76 -22.31 -7.45
N ALA A 56 24.15 -23.42 -6.83
CA ALA A 56 25.49 -24.00 -6.99
C ALA A 56 25.67 -24.60 -8.39
N LEU A 57 24.69 -25.38 -8.89
CA LEU A 57 24.73 -26.00 -10.22
C LEU A 57 24.76 -24.95 -11.34
N LEU A 58 23.97 -23.88 -11.24
CA LEU A 58 23.96 -22.77 -12.22
C LEU A 58 25.13 -21.80 -12.02
N GLY A 59 25.69 -21.71 -10.81
CA GLY A 59 26.81 -20.81 -10.48
C GLY A 59 28.17 -21.35 -10.91
N ALA A 60 28.33 -22.68 -10.99
CA ALA A 60 29.60 -23.34 -11.30
C ALA A 60 30.23 -22.91 -12.63
N GLU A 61 29.43 -22.51 -13.62
CA GLU A 61 29.91 -22.13 -14.96
C GLU A 61 30.59 -20.75 -15.00
N ARG A 62 30.40 -19.89 -13.98
CA ARG A 62 30.92 -18.50 -14.00
C ARG A 62 32.28 -18.31 -13.34
N ALA A 63 32.90 -19.36 -12.81
CA ALA A 63 34.08 -19.27 -11.93
C ALA A 63 35.46 -19.43 -12.64
N LYS A 64 35.60 -19.07 -13.92
CA LYS A 64 36.86 -19.34 -14.66
C LYS A 64 37.35 -18.25 -15.64
N ARG A 65 37.43 -16.98 -15.19
CA ARG A 65 38.30 -15.93 -15.78
C ARG A 65 38.34 -14.67 -14.88
N LYS A 66 39.41 -14.49 -14.10
CA LYS A 66 39.99 -13.19 -13.72
C LYS A 66 41.31 -13.34 -12.96
N GLU A 67 42.40 -13.31 -13.71
CA GLU A 67 43.78 -13.02 -13.28
C GLU A 67 44.35 -12.05 -14.34
N GLU A 68 45.44 -11.34 -14.01
CA GLU A 68 46.09 -10.27 -14.80
C GLU A 68 45.22 -8.99 -14.97
N GLU A 69 45.53 -7.75 -14.53
CA GLU A 69 46.74 -6.97 -14.16
C GLU A 69 47.07 -5.86 -15.20
N LYS A 70 47.74 -4.79 -14.74
CA LYS A 70 48.23 -3.58 -15.45
C LYS A 70 47.19 -2.47 -15.74
N ASP A 71 47.52 -1.16 -15.61
CA ASP A 71 48.74 -0.53 -15.06
C ASP A 71 48.45 0.86 -14.45
N GLU A 72 49.46 1.51 -13.85
CA GLU A 72 49.34 2.80 -13.14
C GLU A 72 49.08 4.03 -14.04
N GLY A 73 48.49 5.12 -13.50
CA GLY A 73 48.03 6.25 -14.34
C GLY A 73 47.58 7.59 -13.70
N SER A 74 48.30 8.12 -12.71
CA SER A 74 48.35 9.57 -12.34
C SER A 74 47.06 10.36 -11.94
N THR A 75 47.09 10.89 -10.71
CA THR A 75 46.65 12.25 -10.31
C THR A 75 45.21 12.72 -10.59
N GLY A 76 44.32 12.42 -9.64
CA GLY A 76 43.60 13.46 -8.87
C GLY A 76 42.69 14.48 -9.57
N SER A 77 41.38 14.22 -9.55
CA SER A 77 40.36 15.28 -9.45
C SER A 77 39.16 14.78 -8.63
N ILE A 78 38.69 15.59 -7.68
CA ILE A 78 37.54 15.25 -6.81
C ILE A 78 36.24 15.61 -7.53
N ALA A 79 35.85 14.77 -8.48
CA ALA A 79 34.52 14.80 -9.08
C ALA A 79 33.55 13.99 -8.21
N VAL A 80 32.81 14.68 -7.31
CA VAL A 80 31.71 14.05 -6.57
C VAL A 80 30.57 13.77 -7.55
N SER A 81 30.60 12.60 -8.17
CA SER A 81 29.50 12.08 -8.98
C SER A 81 28.33 11.71 -8.08
N THR A 82 27.51 12.70 -7.72
CA THR A 82 26.18 12.48 -7.15
C THR A 82 25.32 11.78 -8.19
N SER A 83 25.31 10.45 -8.16
CA SER A 83 24.38 9.65 -8.95
C SER A 83 22.96 10.04 -8.54
N ALA A 84 22.17 10.53 -9.51
CA ALA A 84 20.77 10.83 -9.28
C ALA A 84 20.06 9.55 -8.80
N PRO A 85 19.24 9.61 -7.74
CA PRO A 85 18.53 8.43 -7.26
C PRO A 85 17.59 7.92 -8.36
N GLY A 86 17.88 6.71 -8.85
CA GLY A 86 17.06 6.06 -9.87
C GLY A 86 15.68 5.63 -9.35
N PRO A 87 14.81 5.09 -10.23
CA PRO A 87 13.50 4.59 -9.83
C PRO A 87 13.62 3.55 -8.71
N THR A 88 13.03 3.83 -7.54
CA THR A 88 12.91 2.87 -6.43
C THR A 88 11.72 1.91 -6.61
N THR A 89 11.00 2.04 -7.73
CA THR A 89 9.85 1.21 -8.12
C THR A 89 10.08 0.77 -9.56
N ALA A 90 9.88 -0.51 -9.86
CA ALA A 90 9.91 -1.00 -11.24
C ALA A 90 8.71 -0.43 -12.00
N GLY A 91 8.97 0.26 -13.11
CA GLY A 91 7.92 0.74 -14.00
C GLY A 91 7.12 -0.42 -14.59
N THR A 92 5.81 -0.22 -14.75
CA THR A 92 4.99 -1.09 -15.61
C THR A 92 5.46 -0.95 -17.05
N GLU A 93 5.23 -1.95 -17.91
CA GLU A 93 5.71 -2.00 -19.30
C GLU A 93 5.31 -0.78 -20.17
N VAL A 94 4.30 -0.02 -19.74
CA VAL A 94 3.88 1.25 -20.38
C VAL A 94 4.76 2.45 -20.02
N TRP A 95 5.49 2.45 -18.90
CA TRP A 95 6.27 3.63 -18.46
C TRP A 95 7.38 3.33 -17.44
N TRP A 96 8.62 3.72 -17.79
CA TRP A 96 9.84 3.43 -17.02
C TRP A 96 10.36 4.60 -16.17
N ASN A 97 9.89 5.82 -16.40
CA ASN A 97 10.44 7.03 -15.77
C ASN A 97 9.68 7.39 -14.49
N VAL A 98 10.39 7.91 -13.48
CA VAL A 98 9.76 8.40 -12.23
C VAL A 98 8.89 9.64 -12.46
N ARG A 99 9.18 10.42 -13.51
CA ARG A 99 8.34 11.55 -13.94
C ARG A 99 7.29 11.06 -14.93
N LEU A 100 6.05 11.53 -14.79
CA LEU A 100 5.00 11.36 -15.80
C LEU A 100 5.41 12.03 -17.12
N PRO A 101 4.90 11.57 -18.28
CA PRO A 101 5.16 12.22 -19.57
C PRO A 101 4.33 13.49 -19.79
N ASP A 102 4.92 14.47 -20.49
CA ASP A 102 4.37 15.81 -20.74
C ASP A 102 3.38 15.85 -21.93
N ASN A 103 2.52 14.85 -22.07
CA ASN A 103 1.51 14.76 -23.12
C ASN A 103 0.08 15.02 -22.63
N ILE A 104 -0.14 14.98 -21.31
CA ILE A 104 -1.42 15.25 -20.64
C ILE A 104 -1.18 16.32 -19.59
N VAL A 105 -1.88 17.45 -19.70
CA VAL A 105 -1.76 18.59 -18.79
C VAL A 105 -3.07 18.73 -18.01
N PRO A 106 -3.09 18.51 -16.68
CA PRO A 106 -4.29 18.75 -15.86
C PRO A 106 -4.70 20.23 -15.87
N VAL A 107 -6.00 20.47 -16.01
CA VAL A 107 -6.63 21.81 -16.04
C VAL A 107 -7.43 22.05 -14.77
N HIS A 108 -8.18 21.04 -14.29
CA HIS A 108 -8.94 21.12 -13.05
C HIS A 108 -9.03 19.78 -12.32
N TYR A 109 -9.27 19.84 -11.01
CA TYR A 109 -9.43 18.69 -10.13
C TYR A 109 -10.62 18.90 -9.18
N ASP A 110 -11.69 18.12 -9.37
CA ASP A 110 -12.80 18.06 -8.42
C ASP A 110 -12.54 16.90 -7.45
N VAL A 111 -12.27 17.25 -6.18
CA VAL A 111 -11.85 16.30 -5.14
C VAL A 111 -12.90 16.23 -4.03
N LEU A 112 -13.64 15.12 -3.98
CA LEU A 112 -14.53 14.79 -2.87
C LEU A 112 -13.82 13.82 -1.93
N LEU A 113 -13.63 14.23 -0.67
CA LEU A 113 -12.94 13.43 0.36
C LEU A 113 -13.83 13.29 1.61
N TYR A 114 -14.13 12.05 1.97
CA TYR A 114 -14.84 11.66 3.18
C TYR A 114 -13.85 10.97 4.13
N ILE A 115 -13.86 11.35 5.41
CA ILE A 115 -12.91 10.86 6.42
C ILE A 115 -13.69 10.31 7.62
N ASP A 116 -13.53 9.02 7.91
CA ASP A 116 -14.07 8.41 9.13
C ASP A 116 -13.01 8.49 10.24
N LEU A 117 -13.12 9.53 11.07
CA LEU A 117 -12.23 9.76 12.21
C LEU A 117 -12.32 8.70 13.34
N LYS A 118 -13.30 7.78 13.30
CA LYS A 118 -13.40 6.66 14.25
C LYS A 118 -12.66 5.42 13.76
N LYS A 119 -12.64 5.18 12.43
CA LYS A 119 -11.87 4.09 11.81
C LYS A 119 -10.46 4.50 11.37
N LEU A 120 -10.20 5.81 11.24
CA LEU A 120 -9.02 6.39 10.59
C LEU A 120 -8.91 5.99 9.11
N GLU A 121 -10.06 5.87 8.45
CA GLU A 121 -10.21 5.54 7.03
C GLU A 121 -10.64 6.77 6.23
N PHE A 122 -10.36 6.77 4.93
CA PHE A 122 -10.88 7.75 3.99
C PHE A 122 -11.49 7.09 2.75
N HIS A 123 -12.42 7.80 2.12
CA HIS A 123 -13.12 7.39 0.89
C HIS A 123 -13.28 8.65 0.02
N GLY A 124 -13.37 8.53 -1.29
CA GLY A 124 -13.51 9.73 -2.13
C GLY A 124 -13.74 9.47 -3.61
N LYS A 125 -13.96 10.57 -4.34
CA LYS A 125 -13.94 10.63 -5.81
C LYS A 125 -12.98 11.75 -6.20
N VAL A 126 -12.19 11.52 -7.24
CA VAL A 126 -11.36 12.54 -7.89
C VAL A 126 -11.74 12.54 -9.36
N GLU A 127 -12.20 13.67 -9.86
CA GLU A 127 -12.41 13.91 -11.29
C GLU A 127 -11.30 14.84 -11.77
N ILE A 128 -10.72 14.55 -12.94
CA ILE A 128 -9.56 15.28 -13.46
C ILE A 128 -9.90 15.76 -14.87
N LEU A 129 -10.13 17.06 -15.01
CA LEU A 129 -10.22 17.68 -16.32
C LEU A 129 -8.79 17.84 -16.87
N VAL A 130 -8.49 17.16 -17.99
CA VAL A 130 -7.17 17.20 -18.63
C VAL A 130 -7.24 17.75 -20.04
N ASN A 131 -6.20 18.49 -20.43
CA ASN A 131 -5.89 18.79 -21.82
C ASN A 131 -4.92 17.73 -22.36
N VAL A 132 -5.14 17.25 -23.59
CA VAL A 132 -4.29 16.24 -24.24
C VAL A 132 -3.57 16.91 -25.40
N GLU A 133 -2.33 17.32 -25.17
CA GLU A 133 -1.53 18.07 -26.17
C GLU A 133 -1.03 17.19 -27.32
N LYS A 134 -0.81 15.90 -27.04
CA LYS A 134 -0.29 14.92 -27.99
C LYS A 134 -1.14 13.65 -27.91
N PRO A 135 -1.58 13.06 -29.05
CA PRO A 135 -2.34 11.82 -29.05
C PRO A 135 -1.66 10.73 -28.21
N THR A 136 -2.45 10.04 -27.37
CA THR A 136 -1.98 9.01 -26.45
C THR A 136 -3.05 7.96 -26.23
N GLU A 137 -2.62 6.72 -26.05
CA GLU A 137 -3.47 5.58 -25.70
C GLU A 137 -3.60 5.39 -24.18
N ASN A 138 -2.65 5.96 -23.41
CA ASN A 138 -2.51 5.74 -21.98
C ASN A 138 -2.58 7.08 -21.21
N VAL A 139 -3.28 7.04 -20.07
CA VAL A 139 -3.33 8.13 -19.08
C VAL A 139 -2.59 7.66 -17.83
N LEU A 140 -1.50 8.35 -17.49
CA LEU A 140 -0.62 7.99 -16.37
C LEU A 140 -0.78 8.99 -15.24
N VAL A 141 -1.01 8.50 -14.02
CA VAL A 141 -1.19 9.31 -12.80
C VAL A 141 -0.47 8.68 -11.62
N HIS A 142 -0.03 9.50 -10.65
CA HIS A 142 0.58 8.99 -9.43
C HIS A 142 -0.48 8.48 -8.44
N VAL A 143 -0.26 7.26 -7.92
CA VAL A 143 -1.06 6.65 -6.84
C VAL A 143 -0.11 6.09 -5.79
N ASN A 144 -0.39 6.33 -4.51
CA ASN A 144 0.42 5.85 -3.39
C ASN A 144 -0.49 5.37 -2.25
N LYS A 145 -0.40 4.09 -1.87
CA LYS A 145 -1.15 3.47 -0.77
C LYS A 145 -2.68 3.70 -0.80
N MET A 146 -3.27 3.84 -1.99
CA MET A 146 -4.70 4.07 -2.18
C MET A 146 -5.29 2.92 -3.01
N ASN A 147 -6.49 2.45 -2.63
CA ASN A 147 -7.20 1.39 -3.33
C ASN A 147 -8.15 1.99 -4.38
N ILE A 148 -7.93 1.70 -5.66
CA ILE A 148 -8.75 2.22 -6.76
C ILE A 148 -9.92 1.25 -7.00
N THR A 149 -11.15 1.70 -6.74
CA THR A 149 -12.36 0.88 -6.81
C THR A 149 -13.11 1.02 -8.14
N SER A 150 -12.93 2.13 -8.85
CA SER A 150 -13.55 2.41 -10.15
C SER A 150 -12.73 3.46 -10.90
N VAL A 151 -12.74 3.39 -12.23
CA VAL A 151 -12.12 4.37 -13.15
C VAL A 151 -13.06 4.54 -14.34
N SER A 152 -13.24 5.77 -14.80
CA SER A 152 -13.91 6.12 -16.07
C SER A 152 -13.11 7.21 -16.77
N VAL A 153 -13.30 7.33 -18.08
CA VAL A 153 -12.73 8.40 -18.91
C VAL A 153 -13.85 8.89 -19.82
N GLU A 154 -14.13 10.18 -19.76
CA GLU A 154 -15.22 10.82 -20.50
C GLU A 154 -14.67 12.01 -21.29
N LYS A 155 -15.22 12.26 -22.48
CA LYS A 155 -14.85 13.44 -23.27
C LYS A 155 -15.53 14.66 -22.64
N ALA A 156 -14.73 15.64 -22.21
CA ALA A 156 -15.24 16.91 -21.71
C ALA A 156 -16.24 17.55 -22.70
N SER A 157 -17.44 17.86 -22.21
CA SER A 157 -18.47 18.55 -22.98
C SER A 157 -18.10 20.01 -23.19
N GLY A 158 -17.39 20.30 -24.28
CA GLY A 158 -17.08 21.66 -24.69
C GLY A 158 -18.36 22.41 -25.04
N GLY A 159 -18.80 23.32 -24.16
CA GLY A 159 -19.85 24.26 -24.47
C GLY A 159 -19.37 25.28 -25.51
N GLY A 160 -20.09 25.36 -26.64
CA GLY A 160 -19.88 26.30 -27.74
C GLY A 160 -21.19 26.63 -28.42
#